data_AF-A0A4Q1VQ12-F1
#
_entry.id   AF-A0A4Q1VQ12-F1
#
_cell.length_a   1.000
_cell.length_b   1.000
_cell.length_c   1.000
_cell.angle_alpha   90.00
_cell.angle_beta   90.00
_cell.angle_gamma   90.00
#
_symmetry.space_group_name_H-M   'P 1'
#
loop_
_entity.id
_entity.type
_entity.pdbx_description
1 polymer ?
#
loop_
_entity_poly.entity_id
_entity_poly.type
_entity_poly.pdbx_seq_one_letter_code
_entity_poly.pdbx_strand_id
1 'polypeptide(L)'
;MTDAKTNADVAGLPFEAALKELEGIVARLERGDVALEESIDIYTRGEALKARCDALLKQAEARIEKITLGADGKPTGTQPLDVGN
;
A
#
# COMPACT_ATOMS: atom_id res chain seq x y z
N MET A 1 9.33 -19.48 -19.75
CA MET A 1 8.69 -18.20 -20.13
C MET A 1 7.48 -17.90 -19.22
N THR A 2 7.61 -18.09 -17.91
CA THR A 2 6.49 -17.99 -16.95
C THR A 2 6.58 -16.78 -16.03
N ASP A 3 7.76 -16.18 -15.89
CA ASP A 3 8.05 -15.34 -14.71
C ASP A 3 7.61 -13.88 -14.90
N ALA A 4 7.52 -13.41 -16.15
CA ALA A 4 7.06 -12.05 -16.46
C ALA A 4 5.53 -11.87 -16.39
N LYS A 5 4.75 -12.95 -16.48
CA LYS A 5 3.27 -12.87 -16.47
C LYS A 5 2.69 -12.82 -15.05
N THR A 6 3.48 -13.16 -14.04
CA THR A 6 3.03 -13.41 -12.66
C THR A 6 2.99 -12.15 -11.79
N ASN A 7 3.52 -11.01 -12.22
CA ASN A 7 3.47 -9.76 -11.42
C ASN A 7 2.68 -8.62 -12.10
N ALA A 8 2.30 -8.80 -13.37
CA ALA A 8 1.56 -7.77 -14.11
C ALA A 8 0.13 -7.58 -13.56
N ASP A 9 -0.44 -8.61 -12.93
CA ASP A 9 -1.75 -8.59 -12.27
C ASP A 9 -1.75 -7.72 -11.00
N VAL A 10 -0.61 -7.66 -10.29
CA VAL A 10 -0.47 -6.94 -9.00
C VAL A 10 -0.85 -5.47 -9.14
N ALA A 11 -0.54 -4.86 -10.28
CA ALA A 11 -0.90 -3.47 -10.57
C ALA A 11 -2.42 -3.20 -10.53
N GLY A 12 -3.24 -4.22 -10.79
CA GLY A 12 -4.70 -4.14 -10.78
C GLY A 12 -5.35 -4.47 -9.43
N LEU A 13 -4.59 -4.98 -8.45
CA LEU A 13 -5.17 -5.45 -7.19
C LEU A 13 -5.67 -4.28 -6.31
N PRO A 14 -6.84 -4.41 -5.66
CA PRO A 14 -7.24 -3.50 -4.58
C PRO A 14 -6.35 -3.72 -3.35
N PHE A 15 -6.30 -2.72 -2.45
CA PHE A 15 -5.43 -2.73 -1.27
C PHE A 15 -5.61 -4.00 -0.43
N GLU A 16 -6.84 -4.34 -0.06
CA GLU A 16 -7.13 -5.49 0.80
C GLU A 16 -6.71 -6.82 0.16
N ALA A 17 -6.84 -6.96 -1.16
CA ALA A 17 -6.40 -8.17 -1.86
C ALA A 17 -4.87 -8.26 -1.91
N ALA A 18 -4.20 -7.14 -2.22
CA ALA A 18 -2.75 -7.08 -2.25
C ALA A 18 -2.13 -7.36 -0.86
N LEU A 19 -2.72 -6.79 0.20
CA LEU A 19 -2.29 -6.99 1.58
C LEU A 19 -2.47 -8.45 2.01
N LYS A 20 -3.67 -9.02 1.80
CA LYS A 20 -3.94 -10.42 2.15
C LYS A 20 -2.98 -11.39 1.47
N GLU A 21 -2.65 -11.14 0.22
CA GLU A 21 -1.71 -11.98 -0.51
C GLU A 21 -0.27 -11.82 0.00
N LEU A 22 0.14 -10.59 0.31
CA LEU A 22 1.45 -10.31 0.91
C LEU A 22 1.60 -11.02 2.27
N GLU A 23 0.59 -10.96 3.13
CA GLU A 23 0.56 -11.70 4.40
C GLU A 23 0.70 -13.21 4.19
N GLY A 24 0.03 -13.75 3.18
CA GLY A 24 0.17 -15.16 2.80
C GLY A 24 1.59 -15.52 2.38
N ILE A 25 2.26 -14.65 1.61
CA ILE A 25 3.67 -14.84 1.20
C ILE A 25 4.60 -14.80 2.41
N VAL A 26 4.44 -13.83 3.31
CA VAL A 26 5.24 -13.73 4.54
C VAL A 26 5.09 -14.99 5.37
N ALA A 27 3.85 -15.44 5.60
CA ALA A 27 3.60 -16.66 6.35
C ALA A 27 4.21 -17.92 5.72
N ARG A 28 4.34 -17.97 4.37
CA ARG A 28 5.02 -19.08 3.67
C ARG A 28 6.53 -19.01 3.86
N LEU A 29 7.12 -17.83 3.71
CA LEU A 29 8.56 -17.62 3.91
C LEU A 29 8.99 -17.95 5.34
N GLU A 30 8.18 -17.56 6.33
CA GLU A 30 8.46 -17.82 7.75
C GLU A 30 8.42 -19.30 8.13
N ARG A 31 7.63 -20.13 7.43
CA ARG A 31 7.60 -21.58 7.67
C ARG A 31 8.87 -22.28 7.19
N GLY A 32 9.59 -21.70 6.23
CA GLY A 32 10.84 -22.26 5.71
C GLY A 32 10.68 -23.58 4.96
N ASP A 33 9.46 -23.95 4.54
CA ASP A 33 9.12 -25.17 3.82
C ASP A 33 9.15 -24.99 2.29
N VAL A 34 9.71 -23.88 1.81
CA VAL A 34 9.71 -23.48 0.40
C VAL A 34 11.05 -23.79 -0.25
N ALA A 35 11.05 -24.34 -1.47
CA ALA A 35 12.27 -24.54 -2.24
C ALA A 35 12.96 -23.21 -2.55
N LEU A 36 14.29 -23.21 -2.76
CA LEU A 36 15.06 -21.99 -3.01
C LEU A 36 14.56 -21.21 -4.22
N GLU A 37 14.31 -21.89 -5.33
CA GLU A 37 13.80 -21.28 -6.57
C GLU A 37 12.43 -20.64 -6.34
N GLU A 38 11.52 -21.36 -5.68
CA GLU A 38 10.21 -20.83 -5.32
C GLU A 38 10.30 -19.67 -4.31
N SER A 39 11.30 -19.67 -3.42
CA SER A 39 11.54 -18.58 -2.47
C SER A 39 11.87 -17.27 -3.18
N ILE A 40 12.61 -17.33 -4.29
CA ILE A 40 12.93 -16.16 -5.11
C ILE A 40 11.68 -15.61 -5.80
N ASP A 41 10.83 -16.49 -6.31
CA ASP A 41 9.58 -16.11 -6.97
C ASP A 41 8.60 -15.44 -6.00
N ILE A 42 8.34 -16.06 -4.84
CA ILE A 42 7.42 -15.50 -3.84
C ILE A 42 7.98 -14.21 -3.22
N TYR A 43 9.30 -14.09 -3.06
CA TYR A 43 9.92 -12.86 -2.61
C TYR A 43 9.70 -11.72 -3.61
N THR A 44 9.96 -11.98 -4.90
CA THR A 44 9.79 -10.98 -5.97
C THR A 44 8.33 -10.54 -6.07
N ARG A 45 7.37 -11.47 -5.93
CA ARG A 45 5.95 -11.14 -5.86
C ARG A 45 5.60 -10.33 -4.61
N GLY A 46 6.18 -10.68 -3.47
CA GLY A 46 6.03 -9.94 -2.21
C GLY A 46 6.47 -8.47 -2.34
N GLU A 47 7.61 -8.20 -2.96
CA GLU A 47 8.08 -6.84 -3.22
C GLU A 47 7.14 -6.06 -4.16
N ALA A 48 6.59 -6.72 -5.18
CA ALA A 48 5.59 -6.10 -6.06
C ALA A 48 4.29 -5.74 -5.32
N LEU A 49 3.80 -6.63 -4.45
CA LEU A 49 2.61 -6.41 -3.63
C LEU A 49 2.82 -5.28 -2.63
N LYS A 50 3.98 -5.25 -1.96
CA LYS A 50 4.37 -4.16 -1.07
C LYS A 50 4.37 -2.81 -1.79
N ALA A 51 5.02 -2.74 -2.97
CA ALA A 51 5.05 -1.52 -3.77
C ALA A 51 3.64 -1.05 -4.17
N ARG A 52 2.74 -1.99 -4.47
CA ARG A 52 1.32 -1.69 -4.75
C ARG A 52 0.60 -1.12 -3.52
N CYS A 53 0.75 -1.74 -2.35
CA CYS A 53 0.16 -1.25 -1.10
C CYS A 53 0.63 0.17 -0.79
N ASP A 54 1.94 0.43 -0.87
CA ASP A 54 2.52 1.75 -0.65
C ASP A 54 1.96 2.81 -1.60
N ALA A 55 1.79 2.46 -2.88
CA ALA A 55 1.23 3.36 -3.88
C ALA A 55 -0.23 3.72 -3.58
N LEU A 56 -1.04 2.74 -3.16
CA LEU A 56 -2.44 2.95 -2.80
C LEU A 56 -2.59 3.81 -1.53
N LEU A 57 -1.74 3.58 -0.52
CA LEU A 57 -1.72 4.40 0.70
C LEU A 57 -1.34 5.85 0.40
N LYS A 58 -0.28 6.08 -0.38
CA LYS A 58 0.11 7.43 -0.82
C LYS A 58 -1.01 8.14 -1.59
N GLN A 59 -1.74 7.41 -2.44
CA GLN A 59 -2.88 7.97 -3.16
C GLN A 59 -4.03 8.35 -2.21
N ALA A 60 -4.30 7.53 -1.19
CA ALA A 60 -5.31 7.81 -0.18
C ALA A 60 -4.93 9.04 0.67
N GLU A 61 -3.68 9.13 1.13
CA GLU A 61 -3.14 10.28 1.87
C GLU A 61 -3.26 11.58 1.07
N ALA A 62 -2.82 11.57 -0.20
CA ALA A 62 -2.91 12.74 -1.07
C ALA A 62 -4.37 13.18 -1.32
N ARG A 63 -5.32 12.24 -1.29
CA ARG A 63 -6.75 12.55 -1.40
C ARG A 63 -7.28 13.21 -0.11
N ILE A 64 -6.87 12.71 1.06
CA ILE A 64 -7.24 13.29 2.35
C ILE A 64 -6.69 14.70 2.48
N GLU A 65 -5.43 14.92 2.13
CA GLU A 65 -4.78 16.24 2.17
C GLU A 65 -5.55 17.28 1.33
N LYS A 66 -5.94 16.92 0.11
CA LYS A 66 -6.74 17.79 -0.77
C LYS A 66 -8.10 18.14 -0.19
N ILE A 67 -8.76 17.22 0.52
CA ILE A 67 -10.04 17.48 1.19
C ILE A 67 -9.83 18.44 2.36
N THR A 68 -8.77 18.24 3.16
CA THR A 68 -8.46 19.05 4.34
C THR A 68 -8.07 20.49 3.99
N LEU A 69 -7.40 20.71 2.86
CA LEU A 69 -6.91 22.03 2.47
C LEU A 69 -7.97 22.94 1.82
N GLY A 70 -9.11 22.39 1.37
CA GLY A 70 -10.23 23.14 0.79
C GLY A 70 -9.89 23.91 -0.50
N ALA A 71 -10.88 24.07 -1.40
CA ALA A 71 -10.70 24.76 -2.69
C ALA A 71 -10.27 26.25 -2.57
N ASP A 72 -10.28 26.79 -1.34
CA ASP A 72 -10.11 28.21 -1.04
C ASP A 72 -8.83 28.48 -0.23
N GLY A 73 -8.04 27.44 0.07
CA GLY A 73 -6.81 27.53 0.88
C GLY A 73 -7.05 27.86 2.37
N LYS A 74 -8.27 27.74 2.87
CA LYS A 74 -8.62 28.03 4.28
C LYS A 74 -8.82 26.73 5.08
N PRO A 75 -8.10 26.54 6.19
CA PRO A 75 -8.34 25.41 7.08
C PRO A 75 -9.72 25.52 7.73
N THR A 76 -10.52 24.45 7.65
CA THR A 76 -11.89 24.38 8.19
C THR A 76 -11.95 24.08 9.70
N GLY A 77 -10.81 24.02 10.39
CA GLY A 77 -10.67 23.56 11.77
C GLY A 77 -9.97 24.52 12.73
N THR A 78 -9.99 25.84 12.52
CA THR A 78 -9.37 26.80 13.44
C THR A 78 -10.41 27.44 14.37
N GLN A 79 -10.27 27.27 15.68
CA GLN A 79 -10.95 28.11 16.67
C GLN A 79 -10.11 29.38 16.93
N PRO A 80 -10.72 30.57 17.06
CA PRO A 80 -10.01 31.77 17.48
C PRO A 80 -9.37 31.58 18.86
N LEU A 81 -8.13 32.03 19.03
CA LEU A 81 -7.52 32.18 20.34
C LEU A 81 -8.32 33.23 21.10
N ASP A 82 -9.06 32.83 22.14
CA ASP A 82 -9.77 33.73 23.02
C ASP A 82 -8.75 34.45 23.91
N VAL A 83 -8.48 35.72 23.58
CA VAL A 83 -7.62 36.60 24.39
C VAL A 83 -8.56 37.44 25.25
N GLY A 84 -9.11 36.81 26.30
CA GLY A 84 -9.98 37.45 27.28
C GLY A 84 -9.23 38.48 28.13
N ASN A 85 -9.83 39.66 28.28
CA ASN A 85 -9.37 40.84 29.01
C ASN A 85 -9.70 40.77 30.52
#